data_AF-G8ZFB4-F1
#
_entry.id   AF-G8ZFB4-F1
#
_cell.length_a   1.000
_cell.length_b   1.000
_cell.length_c   1.000
_cell.angle_alpha   90.00
_cell.angle_beta   90.00
_cell.angle_gamma   90.00
#
_symmetry.space_group_name_H-M   'P 1'
#
loop_
_entity.id
_entity.type
_entity.pdbx_description
1 polymer ?
#
loop_
_entity_poly.entity_id
_entity_poly.type
_entity_poly.pdbx_seq_one_letter_code
_entity_poly.pdbx_strand_id
1 'polypeptide(L)' 'TSVHWHGVYLPNKEDGVPFLTQMPIEPNSTFTYRFPIIQDGTFWYHS' A
#
# COMPACT_ATOMS: atom_id res chain seq x y z
N THR A 1 -6.47 9.99 1.12
CA THR A 1 -6.44 8.81 0.23
C THR A 1 -5.44 7.80 0.77
N SER A 2 -5.43 6.56 0.33
CA SER A 2 -4.36 5.60 0.55
C SER A 2 -4.33 4.63 -0.65
N VAL A 3 -3.34 3.76 -0.75
CA VAL A 3 -3.29 2.75 -1.82
C VAL A 3 -3.03 1.38 -1.22
N HIS A 4 -4.01 0.48 -1.34
CA HIS A 4 -3.86 -0.93 -1.03
C HIS A 4 -3.32 -1.71 -2.23
N TRP A 5 -2.40 -2.64 -1.98
CA TRP A 5 -1.78 -3.49 -2.99
C TRP A 5 -2.40 -4.89 -2.95
N HIS A 6 -3.54 -5.01 -3.62
CA HIS A 6 -4.38 -6.19 -3.53
C HIS A 6 -3.68 -7.46 -4.00
N GLY A 7 -3.51 -8.39 -3.06
CA GLY A 7 -2.91 -9.70 -3.30
C GLY A 7 -1.39 -9.72 -3.31
N VAL A 8 -0.70 -8.60 -3.02
CA VAL A 8 0.77 -8.52 -2.99
C VAL A 8 1.31 -8.84 -1.58
N TYR A 9 2.29 -9.75 -1.47
CA TYR A 9 3.01 -9.95 -0.21
C TYR A 9 3.99 -8.79 0.04
N LEU A 10 3.72 -8.05 1.11
CA LEU A 10 4.51 -6.91 1.56
C LEU A 10 4.53 -6.84 3.10
N PRO A 11 5.47 -6.10 3.70
CA PRO A 11 5.41 -5.81 5.13
C PRO A 11 4.12 -5.04 5.46
N ASN A 12 3.44 -5.43 6.55
CA ASN A 12 2.14 -4.88 6.93
C ASN A 12 2.04 -3.34 6.90
N LYS A 13 3.13 -2.63 7.25
CA LYS A 13 3.18 -1.14 7.24
C LYS A 13 3.03 -0.51 5.84
N GLU A 14 3.19 -1.29 4.77
CA GLU A 14 3.09 -0.83 3.38
C GLU A 14 1.73 -1.18 2.75
N ASP A 15 0.78 -1.71 3.52
CA ASP A 15 -0.46 -2.30 3.01
C ASP A 15 -1.54 -1.27 2.63
N GLY A 16 -1.42 -0.02 3.08
CA GLY A 16 -2.30 1.05 2.62
C GLY A 16 -3.71 1.10 3.20
N VAL A 17 -3.96 0.46 4.35
CA VAL A 17 -5.27 0.46 5.02
C VAL A 17 -5.32 1.58 6.07
N PRO A 18 -6.15 2.63 5.88
CA PRO A 18 -6.24 3.76 6.80
C PRO A 18 -6.60 3.34 8.23
N PHE A 19 -5.94 3.95 9.20
CA PHE A 19 -6.12 3.72 10.64
C PHE A 19 -5.77 2.31 11.13
N LEU A 20 -5.28 1.43 10.26
CA LEU A 20 -4.77 0.11 10.62
C LEU A 20 -3.27 -0.01 10.33
N THR A 21 -2.87 0.20 9.07
CA THR A 21 -1.46 0.06 8.66
C THR A 21 -0.78 1.38 8.39
N GLN A 22 -1.54 2.45 8.12
CA GLN A 22 -1.06 3.82 8.03
C GLN A 22 -2.17 4.85 8.25
N MET A 23 -1.80 6.13 8.38
CA MET A 23 -2.76 7.23 8.30
C MET A 23 -3.12 7.56 6.83
N PRO A 24 -4.30 8.15 6.58
CA PRO A 24 -4.62 8.71 5.26
C PRO A 24 -3.54 9.66 4.78
N ILE A 25 -3.22 9.58 3.49
CA ILE A 25 -2.42 10.57 2.77
C ILE A 25 -3.26 11.83 2.63
N GLU A 26 -2.81 12.90 3.28
CA GLU A 26 -3.44 14.21 3.28
C GLU A 26 -3.34 14.88 1.90
N PRO A 27 -4.28 15.80 1.57
CA PRO A 27 -4.18 16.60 0.36
C PRO A 27 -2.83 17.31 0.25
N ASN A 28 -2.25 17.33 -0.95
CA ASN A 28 -0.95 17.94 -1.24
C ASN A 28 0.25 17.33 -0.47
N SER A 29 0.08 16.15 0.12
CA SER A 29 1.18 15.38 0.73
C SER A 29 1.55 14.18 -0.14
N THR A 30 2.69 13.55 0.16
CA THR A 30 3.17 12.36 -0.54
C THR A 30 3.51 11.27 0.46
N PHE A 31 3.15 10.03 0.13
CA PHE A 31 3.59 8.84 0.83
C PHE A 31 4.31 7.92 -0.17
N THR A 32 5.42 7.34 0.23
CA THR A 32 6.21 6.43 -0.63
C THR A 32 6.08 5.01 -0.11
N TYR A 33 5.40 4.16 -0.87
CA TYR A 33 5.40 2.71 -0.64
C TYR A 33 6.71 2.09 -1.13
N ARG A 34 7.36 1.25 -0.31
CA ARG A 34 8.60 0.56 -0.69
C ARG A 34 8.70 -0.83 -0.08
N PHE A 35 8.59 -1.85 -0.93
CA PHE A 35 8.71 -3.24 -0.55
C PHE A 35 9.30 -4.07 -1.72
N PRO A 36 9.95 -5.22 -1.43
CA PRO A 36 10.41 -6.13 -2.46
C PRO A 36 9.23 -6.90 -3.06
N ILE A 37 9.31 -7.24 -4.35
CA ILE A 37 8.40 -8.20 -4.98
C ILE A 37 9.03 -9.59 -4.85
N ILE A 38 8.32 -10.49 -4.18
CA ILE A 38 8.77 -11.86 -3.88
C ILE A 38 7.85 -12.94 -4.44
N GLN A 39 6.86 -12.54 -5.24
CA GLN A 39 5.85 -13.44 -5.82
C GLN A 39 5.56 -13.05 -7.26
N ASP A 40 5.18 -14.05 -8.06
CA ASP A 40 4.78 -13.89 -9.46
C ASP A 40 3.25 -13.97 -9.61
N GLY A 41 2.71 -13.25 -10.59
CA GLY A 41 1.28 -13.28 -10.91
C GLY A 41 0.69 -11.94 -11.30
N THR A 42 -0.63 -11.89 -11.42
CA THR A 42 -1.39 -10.68 -11.73
C THR A 42 -2.02 -10.12 -10.46
N PHE A 43 -1.66 -8.89 -10.12
CA PHE A 43 -2.14 -8.16 -8.96
C PHE A 43 -2.57 -6.75 -9.38
N TRP A 44 -3.09 -5.97 -8.44
CA TRP A 44 -3.59 -4.63 -8.72
C TRP A 44 -3.54 -3.76 -7.47
N TYR A 45 -3.73 -2.45 -7.66
CA TYR A 45 -3.77 -1.48 -6.57
C TYR A 45 -5.06 -0.67 -6.64
N HIS A 46 -5.54 -0.20 -5.49
CA HIS A 46 -6.72 0.65 -5.40
C HIS A 46 -6.71 1.50 -4.14
N SER A 47 -7.53 2.56 -4.13
CA SER A 47 -7.80 3.36 -2.92
C SER A 47 -8.88 2.75 -2.05
#